data_AF-A0A925T7T1-F1
#
_entry.id   AF-A0A925T7T1-F1
#
_cell.length_a   1.000
_cell.length_b   1.000
_cell.length_c   1.000
_cell.angle_alpha   90.00
_cell.angle_beta   90.00
_cell.angle_gamma   90.00
#
_symmetry.space_group_name_H-M   'P 1'
#
loop_
_entity.id
_entity.type
_entity.pdbx_description
1 polymer ?
#
loop_
_entity_poly.entity_id
_entity_poly.type
_entity_poly.pdbx_seq_one_letter_code
_entity_poly.pdbx_strand_id
1 'polypeptide(L)'
;MKQKVLKVDPKDNVIVALQNLSKWENLEYQGGTFVLADDIPAKHKFFIDDMTEGDKVIMYGVLVGKAQTSIPRGGLMTTANVKHAAEPFHFRPYNYQWQPPDVSRFIGRTFKGYHRSDGRVGTANHWLFVPTVFCENRNLDVIREALHTQLGYEVSDKYKQKTQLLLELYKKGTDVSSADLSLKESVVSTGRIFKNVDGIKFLNHQGGCGGTRQDAAVLSRLLAAYADHPNVSGVTILSLGCQNLQTENLLDDIRKHNPGFDKPLYVFEQQQSQSEEQLITEAIRKTFIGLIEINKLERKPASLDKLTIGVKCGGSDGFSGISANPAVGYCSDLVVALGGKILLAEFPELCGAEQDLIDRTV
;
A
#
# COMPACT_ATOMS: atom_id res chain seq x y z
N MET A 1 -12.99 33.62 4.05
CA MET A 1 -13.64 32.87 5.17
C MET A 1 -13.25 31.41 5.07
N LYS A 2 -13.05 30.70 6.19
CA LYS A 2 -12.93 29.24 6.16
C LYS A 2 -14.30 28.66 5.80
N GLN A 3 -14.36 27.82 4.76
CA GLN A 3 -15.60 27.12 4.41
C GLN A 3 -15.99 26.17 5.56
N LYS A 4 -17.26 26.21 5.98
CA LYS A 4 -17.81 25.34 7.04
C LYS A 4 -18.36 24.03 6.49
N VAL A 5 -18.68 24.01 5.20
CA VAL A 5 -19.35 22.90 4.52
C VAL A 5 -18.79 22.72 3.10
N LEU A 6 -18.98 21.54 2.53
CA LEU A 6 -18.56 21.20 1.17
C LEU A 6 -19.61 20.37 0.45
N LYS A 7 -20.02 20.82 -0.73
CA LYS A 7 -20.72 20.02 -1.75
C LYS A 7 -19.68 19.55 -2.77
N VAL A 8 -19.61 18.24 -3.03
CA VAL A 8 -18.51 17.66 -3.81
C VAL A 8 -18.79 17.75 -5.30
N ASP A 9 -19.96 17.29 -5.73
CA ASP A 9 -20.43 17.40 -7.10
C ASP A 9 -21.67 18.30 -7.19
N PRO A 10 -21.85 19.10 -8.26
CA PRO A 10 -23.05 19.92 -8.45
C PRO A 10 -24.37 19.15 -8.37
N LYS A 11 -24.39 17.87 -8.76
CA LYS A 11 -25.58 16.99 -8.72
C LYS A 11 -25.90 16.45 -7.33
N ASP A 12 -25.00 16.61 -6.37
CA ASP A 12 -25.21 16.07 -5.02
C ASP A 12 -26.47 16.67 -4.39
N ASN A 13 -27.20 15.86 -3.64
CA ASN A 13 -28.31 16.35 -2.80
C ASN A 13 -27.99 16.31 -1.31
N VAL A 14 -26.71 16.11 -0.99
CA VAL A 14 -26.16 16.17 0.36
C VAL A 14 -24.96 17.11 0.42
N ILE A 15 -24.70 17.66 1.60
CA ILE A 15 -23.56 18.52 1.88
C ILE A 15 -22.80 17.93 3.08
N VAL A 16 -21.46 17.94 3.01
CA VAL A 16 -20.58 17.49 4.10
C VAL A 16 -20.27 18.63 5.06
N ALA A 17 -20.38 18.39 6.37
CA ALA A 17 -19.96 19.31 7.41
C ALA A 17 -18.45 19.21 7.68
N LEU A 18 -17.71 20.32 7.51
CA LEU A 18 -16.26 20.38 7.75
C LEU A 18 -15.91 20.66 9.22
N GLN A 19 -16.90 21.03 10.02
CA GLN A 19 -16.82 21.25 11.46
C GLN A 19 -18.18 20.89 12.08
N ASN A 20 -18.29 20.91 13.41
CA ASN A 20 -19.58 20.77 14.05
C ASN A 20 -20.46 21.99 13.73
N LEU A 21 -21.72 21.74 13.40
CA LEU A 21 -22.73 22.74 13.08
C LEU A 21 -23.92 22.54 14.00
N SER A 22 -24.52 23.64 14.43
CA SER A 22 -25.62 23.58 15.40
C SER A 22 -26.98 23.60 14.73
N LYS A 23 -27.94 22.90 15.33
CA LYS A 23 -29.34 23.01 14.96
C LYS A 23 -29.79 24.47 14.94
N TRP A 24 -30.59 24.84 13.94
CA TRP A 24 -31.08 26.19 13.65
C TRP A 24 -30.02 27.21 13.20
N GLU A 25 -28.76 26.79 13.00
CA GLU A 25 -27.75 27.64 12.38
C GLU A 25 -28.15 27.97 10.94
N ASN A 26 -28.06 29.26 10.59
CA ASN A 26 -28.19 29.74 9.20
C ASN A 26 -26.84 29.62 8.49
N LEU A 27 -26.77 28.79 7.46
CA LEU A 27 -25.59 28.61 6.63
C LEU A 27 -25.79 29.22 5.25
N GLU A 28 -24.91 30.13 4.87
CA GLU A 28 -24.81 30.62 3.49
C GLU A 28 -23.81 29.78 2.71
N TYR A 29 -24.27 29.13 1.65
CA TYR A 29 -23.42 28.32 0.78
C TYR A 29 -23.91 28.35 -0.67
N GLN A 30 -22.99 28.61 -1.61
CA GLN A 30 -23.28 28.72 -3.06
C GLN A 30 -24.47 29.63 -3.41
N GLY A 31 -24.65 30.73 -2.68
CA GLY A 31 -25.74 31.69 -2.92
C GLY A 31 -27.10 31.29 -2.35
N GLY A 32 -27.20 30.16 -1.64
CA GLY A 32 -28.39 29.74 -0.90
C GLY A 32 -28.19 29.83 0.62
N THR A 33 -29.31 30.00 1.34
CA THR A 33 -29.36 29.92 2.81
C THR A 33 -30.01 28.60 3.24
N PHE A 34 -29.40 27.93 4.22
CA PHE A 34 -29.88 26.68 4.80
C PHE A 34 -30.06 26.87 6.30
N VAL A 35 -31.22 26.47 6.81
CA VAL A 35 -31.45 26.35 8.26
C VAL A 35 -31.26 24.89 8.61
N LEU A 36 -30.34 24.59 9.52
CA LEU A 36 -30.11 23.20 9.94
C LEU A 36 -31.26 22.70 10.82
N ALA A 37 -31.78 21.51 10.51
CA ALA A 37 -32.86 20.90 11.27
C ALA A 37 -32.34 20.10 12.48
N ASP A 38 -31.05 19.73 12.47
CA ASP A 38 -30.38 18.93 13.50
C ASP A 38 -28.97 19.48 13.79
N ASP A 39 -28.36 19.06 14.90
CA ASP A 39 -26.93 19.22 15.09
C ASP A 39 -26.18 18.30 14.11
N ILE A 40 -25.23 18.85 13.36
CA ILE A 40 -24.47 18.11 12.36
C ILE A 40 -23.02 18.02 12.83
N PRO A 41 -22.56 16.86 13.34
CA PRO A 41 -21.15 16.69 13.69
C PRO A 41 -20.26 16.82 12.45
N ALA A 42 -19.01 17.23 12.65
CA ALA A 42 -18.00 17.20 11.59
C ALA A 42 -17.98 15.82 10.92
N LYS A 43 -17.69 15.78 9.61
CA LYS A 43 -17.66 14.57 8.75
C LYS A 43 -19.02 14.00 8.38
N HIS A 44 -20.10 14.43 9.03
CA HIS A 44 -21.46 14.01 8.68
C HIS A 44 -22.03 14.84 7.54
N LYS A 45 -23.18 14.41 7.03
CA LYS A 45 -23.85 15.02 5.90
C LYS A 45 -25.27 15.43 6.26
N PHE A 46 -25.78 16.43 5.56
CA PHE A 46 -27.18 16.85 5.66
C PHE A 46 -27.77 17.08 4.27
N PHE A 47 -29.10 17.02 4.16
CA PHE A 47 -29.81 17.14 2.88
C PHE A 47 -30.06 18.59 2.48
N ILE A 48 -29.97 18.87 1.19
CA ILE A 48 -30.22 20.22 0.64
C ILE A 48 -31.70 20.52 0.43
N ASP A 49 -32.52 19.48 0.31
CA ASP A 49 -33.96 19.52 0.07
C ASP A 49 -34.67 18.54 1.02
N ASP A 50 -36.00 18.64 1.10
CA ASP A 50 -36.80 17.64 1.81
C ASP A 50 -36.74 16.31 1.05
N MET A 51 -36.53 15.23 1.80
CA MET A 51 -36.48 13.86 1.29
C MET A 51 -37.71 13.09 1.77
N THR A 52 -38.22 12.22 0.92
CA THR A 52 -39.26 11.24 1.21
C THR A 52 -38.72 9.81 1.13
N GLU A 53 -39.43 8.85 1.71
CA GLU A 53 -39.03 7.44 1.66
C GLU A 53 -38.85 6.97 0.20
N GLY A 54 -37.70 6.35 -0.07
CA GLY A 54 -37.34 5.85 -1.40
C GLY A 54 -36.57 6.84 -2.27
N ASP A 55 -36.50 8.12 -1.90
CA ASP A 55 -35.76 9.13 -2.66
C ASP A 55 -34.27 8.79 -2.74
N LYS A 56 -33.68 9.06 -3.91
CA LYS A 56 -32.27 8.80 -4.20
C LYS A 56 -31.38 9.76 -3.41
N VAL A 57 -30.35 9.23 -2.76
CA VAL A 57 -29.26 10.01 -2.17
C VAL A 57 -28.10 10.04 -3.16
N ILE A 58 -27.75 11.23 -3.63
CA ILE A 58 -26.71 11.48 -4.63
C ILE A 58 -25.51 12.14 -3.95
N MET A 59 -24.34 11.51 -4.04
CA MET A 59 -23.07 12.02 -3.56
C MET A 59 -21.96 11.67 -4.54
N TYR A 60 -21.00 12.57 -4.76
CA TYR A 60 -20.01 12.45 -5.85
C TYR A 60 -20.65 12.32 -7.24
N GLY A 61 -21.88 12.84 -7.41
CA GLY A 61 -22.64 12.77 -8.65
C GLY A 61 -23.26 11.40 -8.96
N VAL A 62 -23.16 10.42 -8.05
CA VAL A 62 -23.67 9.05 -8.22
C VAL A 62 -24.64 8.64 -7.10
N LEU A 63 -25.43 7.60 -7.35
CA LEU A 63 -26.33 7.02 -6.34
C LEU A 63 -25.51 6.32 -5.25
N VAL A 64 -25.68 6.74 -4.00
CA VAL A 64 -25.00 6.11 -2.84
C VAL A 64 -25.97 5.48 -1.85
N GLY A 65 -27.25 5.82 -1.93
CA GLY A 65 -28.27 5.35 -1.00
C GLY A 65 -29.69 5.76 -1.37
N LYS A 66 -30.64 5.31 -0.56
CA LYS A 66 -32.03 5.77 -0.59
C LYS A 66 -32.52 6.11 0.80
N ALA A 67 -33.29 7.19 0.91
CA ALA A 67 -33.95 7.56 2.15
C ALA A 67 -34.92 6.45 2.59
N GLN A 68 -34.96 6.15 3.89
CA GLN A 68 -35.84 5.13 4.49
C GLN A 68 -37.06 5.75 5.17
N THR A 69 -37.03 7.06 5.40
CA THR A 69 -38.11 7.84 6.01
C THR A 69 -38.12 9.22 5.37
N SER A 70 -39.13 10.04 5.67
CA SER A 70 -39.05 11.46 5.37
C SER A 70 -37.95 12.12 6.21
N ILE A 71 -37.15 13.00 5.59
CA ILE A 71 -36.05 13.73 6.24
C ILE A 71 -36.16 15.18 5.78
N PRO A 72 -36.28 16.17 6.69
CA PRO A 72 -36.41 17.56 6.29
C PRO A 72 -35.12 18.08 5.66
N ARG A 73 -35.24 19.11 4.84
CA ARG A 73 -34.10 19.96 4.42
C ARG A 73 -33.28 20.38 5.62
N GLY A 74 -31.96 20.26 5.52
CA GLY A 74 -31.05 20.54 6.63
C GLY A 74 -30.98 19.44 7.69
N GLY A 75 -31.70 18.33 7.52
CA GLY A 75 -31.71 17.18 8.42
C GLY A 75 -30.46 16.30 8.28
N LEU A 76 -30.05 15.71 9.40
CA LEU A 76 -28.85 14.86 9.47
C LEU A 76 -29.04 13.55 8.71
N MET A 77 -28.07 13.20 7.85
CA MET A 77 -27.98 11.88 7.24
C MET A 77 -27.31 10.89 8.20
N THR A 78 -27.95 9.75 8.43
CA THR A 78 -27.49 8.68 9.31
C THR A 78 -27.68 7.31 8.67
N THR A 79 -27.07 6.27 9.24
CA THR A 79 -27.31 4.89 8.83
C THR A 79 -28.71 4.37 9.21
N ALA A 80 -29.44 5.09 10.07
CA ALA A 80 -30.81 4.75 10.45
C ALA A 80 -31.84 5.25 9.45
N ASN A 81 -31.57 6.39 8.78
CA ASN A 81 -32.50 7.01 7.84
C ASN A 81 -32.10 6.87 6.36
N VAL A 82 -30.91 6.34 6.08
CA VAL A 82 -30.46 6.01 4.71
C VAL A 82 -29.92 4.59 4.66
N LYS A 83 -30.33 3.86 3.62
CA LYS A 83 -29.78 2.55 3.28
C LYS A 83 -28.96 2.63 2.00
N HIS A 84 -27.83 1.94 1.97
CA HIS A 84 -26.96 1.88 0.79
C HIS A 84 -27.71 1.37 -0.43
N ALA A 85 -27.43 1.99 -1.58
CA ALA A 85 -27.92 1.61 -2.89
C ALA A 85 -26.89 2.06 -3.94
N ALA A 86 -26.66 1.24 -4.95
CA ALA A 86 -25.83 1.54 -6.11
C ALA A 86 -26.62 1.19 -7.38
N GLU A 87 -26.30 1.85 -8.49
CA GLU A 87 -26.90 1.48 -9.79
C GLU A 87 -26.21 0.23 -10.35
N PRO A 88 -26.94 -0.63 -11.10
CA PRO A 88 -26.32 -1.76 -11.78
C PRO A 88 -25.33 -1.26 -12.84
N PHE A 89 -24.23 -1.98 -13.01
CA PHE A 89 -23.25 -1.70 -14.06
C PHE A 89 -23.40 -2.67 -15.24
N HIS A 90 -23.04 -2.19 -16.42
CA HIS A 90 -23.03 -2.98 -17.65
C HIS A 90 -21.91 -2.48 -18.57
N PHE A 91 -21.41 -3.39 -19.40
CA PHE A 91 -20.51 -2.98 -20.47
C PHE A 91 -21.30 -2.17 -21.50
N ARG A 92 -20.77 -0.99 -21.84
CA ARG A 92 -21.30 -0.14 -22.91
C ARG A 92 -20.14 0.57 -23.61
N PRO A 93 -20.24 0.82 -24.93
CA PRO A 93 -19.29 1.68 -25.61
C PRO A 93 -19.40 3.11 -25.04
N TYR A 94 -18.32 3.58 -24.43
CA TYR A 94 -18.21 4.95 -23.94
C TYR A 94 -16.90 5.54 -24.47
N ASN A 95 -16.97 6.68 -25.14
CA ASN A 95 -15.79 7.35 -25.68
C ASN A 95 -15.20 8.30 -24.63
N TYR A 96 -14.50 7.76 -23.64
CA TYR A 96 -13.89 8.59 -22.60
C TYR A 96 -12.72 9.39 -23.16
N GLN A 97 -12.83 10.71 -23.08
CA GLN A 97 -11.75 11.63 -23.42
C GLN A 97 -11.09 12.15 -22.15
N TRP A 98 -9.96 11.54 -21.79
CA TRP A 98 -9.14 12.04 -20.69
C TRP A 98 -8.46 13.34 -21.08
N GLN A 99 -8.52 14.34 -20.21
CA GLN A 99 -7.81 15.61 -20.36
C GLN A 99 -6.60 15.62 -19.41
N PRO A 100 -5.37 15.49 -19.92
CA PRO A 100 -4.20 15.49 -19.07
C PRO A 100 -4.03 16.86 -18.37
N PRO A 101 -3.65 16.90 -17.09
CA PRO A 101 -3.31 18.14 -16.41
C PRO A 101 -2.02 18.77 -16.98
N ASP A 102 -1.82 20.07 -16.74
CA ASP A 102 -0.55 20.72 -17.08
C ASP A 102 0.60 20.18 -16.20
N VAL A 103 1.58 19.57 -16.86
CA VAL A 103 2.78 19.00 -16.25
C VAL A 103 4.05 19.80 -16.53
N SER A 104 3.94 21.00 -17.13
CA SER A 104 5.07 21.86 -17.52
C SER A 104 6.12 22.02 -16.41
N ARG A 105 5.68 22.24 -15.16
CA ARG A 105 6.53 22.38 -13.97
C ARG A 105 7.34 21.14 -13.57
N PHE A 106 6.94 19.97 -14.08
CA PHE A 106 7.53 18.67 -13.75
C PHE A 106 8.38 18.08 -14.87
N ILE A 107 8.29 18.60 -16.09
CA ILE A 107 9.12 18.17 -17.21
C ILE A 107 10.60 18.34 -16.83
N GLY A 108 11.41 17.31 -17.09
CA GLY A 108 12.83 17.28 -16.77
C GLY A 108 13.16 17.08 -15.27
N ARG A 109 12.16 17.00 -14.38
CA ARG A 109 12.40 16.59 -12.98
C ARG A 109 12.81 15.13 -12.94
N THR A 110 13.67 14.81 -11.98
CA THR A 110 14.20 13.46 -11.79
C THR A 110 14.15 13.02 -10.33
N PHE A 111 14.14 11.71 -10.09
CA PHE A 111 14.42 11.11 -8.80
C PHE A 111 15.71 10.27 -8.85
N LYS A 112 16.29 9.96 -7.68
CA LYS A 112 17.49 9.12 -7.57
C LYS A 112 17.09 7.64 -7.44
N GLY A 113 17.19 6.89 -8.54
CA GLY A 113 16.79 5.48 -8.59
C GLY A 113 17.90 4.53 -9.04
N TYR A 114 17.69 3.22 -8.86
CA TYR A 114 18.57 2.15 -9.32
C TYR A 114 18.11 1.68 -10.70
N HIS A 115 18.91 1.95 -11.73
CA HIS A 115 18.60 1.55 -13.10
C HIS A 115 18.81 0.05 -13.28
N ARG A 116 17.87 -0.60 -13.96
CA ARG A 116 17.90 -2.04 -14.29
C ARG A 116 18.24 -2.24 -15.77
N SER A 117 18.74 -3.43 -16.10
CA SER A 117 19.11 -3.83 -17.47
C SER A 117 17.92 -3.80 -18.44
N ASP A 118 16.71 -4.03 -17.93
CA ASP A 118 15.44 -3.97 -18.68
C ASP A 118 14.86 -2.55 -18.84
N GLY A 119 15.56 -1.52 -18.37
CA GLY A 119 15.13 -0.12 -18.49
C GLY A 119 14.12 0.36 -17.45
N ARG A 120 13.69 -0.50 -16.51
CA ARG A 120 12.95 -0.10 -15.30
C ARG A 120 13.90 0.54 -14.29
N VAL A 121 13.32 1.29 -13.34
CA VAL A 121 14.09 1.96 -12.29
C VAL A 121 13.49 1.64 -10.92
N GLY A 122 14.31 1.09 -10.03
CA GLY A 122 13.95 0.86 -8.64
C GLY A 122 14.09 2.13 -7.79
N THR A 123 13.17 2.35 -6.88
CA THR A 123 13.28 3.35 -5.80
C THR A 123 14.07 2.82 -4.59
N ALA A 124 14.32 1.51 -4.54
CA ALA A 124 15.13 0.86 -3.52
C ALA A 124 15.97 -0.29 -4.11
N ASN A 125 16.95 -0.75 -3.34
CA ASN A 125 17.81 -1.88 -3.66
C ASN A 125 17.73 -2.91 -2.54
N HIS A 126 16.94 -3.96 -2.76
CA HIS A 126 16.65 -4.99 -1.76
C HIS A 126 17.18 -6.36 -2.17
N TRP A 127 17.60 -7.11 -1.16
CA TRP A 127 17.73 -8.57 -1.23
C TRP A 127 16.46 -9.22 -0.69
N LEU A 128 15.89 -10.20 -1.38
CA LEU A 128 14.64 -10.85 -0.99
C LEU A 128 14.84 -12.32 -0.64
N PHE A 129 14.45 -12.71 0.56
CA PHE A 129 14.29 -14.11 0.94
C PHE A 129 12.85 -14.57 0.74
N VAL A 130 12.70 -15.73 0.11
CA VAL A 130 11.42 -16.33 -0.26
C VAL A 130 11.35 -17.78 0.21
N PRO A 131 10.50 -18.11 1.21
CA PRO A 131 10.17 -19.49 1.51
C PRO A 131 9.09 -20.00 0.54
N THR A 132 9.27 -21.22 0.01
CA THR A 132 8.20 -21.90 -0.77
C THR A 132 7.20 -22.64 0.11
N VAL A 133 7.47 -22.76 1.42
CA VAL A 133 6.65 -23.54 2.37
C VAL A 133 6.83 -23.04 3.81
N PHE A 134 5.83 -23.25 4.67
CA PHE A 134 5.89 -22.87 6.10
C PHE A 134 7.08 -23.48 6.85
N CYS A 135 7.48 -24.72 6.52
CA CYS A 135 8.59 -25.41 7.20
C CYS A 135 9.92 -24.65 7.15
N GLU A 136 10.12 -23.80 6.13
CA GLU A 136 11.34 -23.00 5.97
C GLU A 136 11.33 -21.70 6.80
N ASN A 137 10.20 -21.34 7.44
CA ASN A 137 10.11 -20.10 8.21
C ASN A 137 11.11 -20.06 9.38
N ARG A 138 11.36 -21.20 10.04
CA ARG A 138 12.35 -21.26 11.14
C ARG A 138 13.76 -20.94 10.63
N ASN A 139 14.15 -21.54 9.51
CA ASN A 139 15.44 -21.28 8.87
C ASN A 139 15.55 -19.80 8.47
N LEU A 140 14.47 -19.23 7.91
CA LEU A 140 14.41 -17.81 7.59
C LEU A 140 14.56 -16.91 8.81
N ASP A 141 13.91 -17.24 9.93
CA ASP A 141 13.98 -16.44 11.14
C ASP A 141 15.41 -16.41 11.70
N VAL A 142 16.12 -17.55 11.69
CA VAL A 142 17.54 -17.64 12.08
C VAL A 142 18.43 -16.81 11.15
N ILE A 143 18.25 -16.94 9.84
CA ILE A 143 19.01 -16.16 8.86
C ILE A 143 18.71 -14.67 9.00
N ARG A 144 17.45 -14.29 9.22
CA ARG A 144 17.02 -12.91 9.43
C ARG A 144 17.69 -12.32 10.66
N GLU A 145 17.68 -13.02 11.78
CA GLU A 145 18.33 -12.57 13.01
C GLU A 145 19.83 -12.35 12.80
N ALA A 146 20.52 -13.32 12.19
CA ALA A 146 21.95 -13.23 11.92
C ALA A 146 22.28 -12.05 10.98
N LEU A 147 21.61 -11.94 9.84
CA LEU A 147 21.91 -10.90 8.84
C LEU A 147 21.47 -9.51 9.31
N HIS A 148 20.30 -9.36 9.92
CA HIS A 148 19.84 -8.04 10.35
C HIS A 148 20.73 -7.48 11.46
N THR A 149 21.04 -8.29 12.48
CA THR A 149 21.88 -7.88 13.61
C THR A 149 23.28 -7.51 13.16
N GLN A 150 23.92 -8.37 12.37
CA GLN A 150 25.34 -8.19 12.02
C GLN A 150 25.57 -7.15 10.92
N LEU A 151 24.57 -6.88 10.07
CA LEU A 151 24.70 -5.97 8.93
C LEU A 151 23.96 -4.63 9.10
N GLY A 152 23.30 -4.41 10.24
CA GLY A 152 22.63 -3.15 10.56
C GLY A 152 21.31 -2.92 9.82
N TYR A 153 20.51 -3.97 9.60
CA TYR A 153 19.19 -3.88 8.93
C TYR A 153 17.99 -3.99 9.88
N GLU A 154 18.23 -3.97 11.19
CA GLU A 154 17.17 -4.10 12.18
C GLU A 154 16.18 -2.94 12.14
N VAL A 155 14.90 -3.27 12.25
CA VAL A 155 13.79 -2.29 12.28
C VAL A 155 13.36 -2.00 13.73
N SER A 156 13.83 -2.81 14.69
CA SER A 156 13.43 -2.76 16.10
C SER A 156 14.34 -1.91 16.99
N ASP A 157 15.27 -1.15 16.44
CA ASP A 157 16.25 -0.36 17.20
C ASP A 157 15.60 0.51 18.29
N LYS A 158 14.45 1.14 18.00
CA LYS A 158 13.72 1.93 19.00
C LYS A 158 13.24 1.08 20.20
N TYR A 159 12.77 -0.13 19.94
CA TYR A 159 12.32 -1.03 21.00
C TYR A 159 13.50 -1.66 21.73
N LYS A 160 14.59 -1.98 21.01
CA LYS A 160 15.85 -2.42 21.64
C LYS A 160 16.41 -1.36 22.59
N GLN A 161 16.43 -0.09 22.20
CA GLN A 161 16.85 1.02 23.07
C GLN A 161 15.95 1.12 24.31
N LYS A 162 14.63 0.96 24.15
CA LYS A 162 13.69 0.89 25.29
C LYS A 162 14.02 -0.30 26.20
N THR A 163 14.19 -1.50 25.64
CA THR A 163 14.55 -2.70 26.42
C THR A 163 15.91 -2.55 27.11
N GLN A 164 16.90 -1.93 26.46
CA GLN A 164 18.21 -1.65 27.03
C GLN A 164 18.09 -0.69 28.23
N LEU A 165 17.27 0.37 28.11
CA LEU A 165 16.97 1.26 29.23
C LEU A 165 16.34 0.49 30.40
N LEU A 166 15.34 -0.35 30.15
CA LEU A 166 14.72 -1.18 31.19
C LEU A 166 15.75 -2.13 31.84
N LEU A 167 16.64 -2.73 31.04
CA LEU A 167 17.69 -3.62 31.53
C LEU A 167 18.70 -2.89 32.43
N GLU A 168 19.07 -1.65 32.08
CA GLU A 168 19.95 -0.81 32.88
C GLU A 168 19.32 -0.39 34.20
N LEU A 169 18.03 -0.03 34.19
CA LEU A 169 17.26 0.29 35.40
C LEU A 169 17.17 -0.93 36.33
N TYR A 170 16.86 -2.10 35.77
CA TYR A 170 16.83 -3.36 36.51
C TYR A 170 18.20 -3.66 37.16
N LYS A 171 19.30 -3.55 36.40
CA LYS A 171 20.66 -3.76 36.92
C LYS A 171 21.04 -2.78 38.04
N LYS A 172 20.48 -1.57 38.02
CA LYS A 172 20.68 -0.54 39.06
C LYS A 172 19.73 -0.70 40.26
N GLY A 173 18.85 -1.70 40.28
CA GLY A 173 17.85 -1.89 41.33
C GLY A 173 16.75 -0.82 41.36
N THR A 174 16.57 -0.09 40.25
CA THR A 174 15.54 0.95 40.12
C THR A 174 14.20 0.34 39.70
N ASP A 175 13.09 0.92 40.13
CA ASP A 175 11.75 0.46 39.73
C ASP A 175 11.51 0.72 38.24
N VAL A 176 11.48 -0.38 37.48
CA VAL A 176 11.27 -0.43 36.04
C VAL A 176 9.85 0.02 35.64
N SER A 177 8.86 -0.06 36.54
CA SER A 177 7.46 0.27 36.25
C SER A 177 7.22 1.76 35.98
N SER A 178 8.13 2.61 36.47
CA SER A 178 8.08 4.06 36.32
C SER A 178 8.91 4.60 35.14
N ALA A 179 9.50 3.71 34.34
CA ALA A 179 10.41 4.10 33.27
C ALA A 179 9.69 4.85 32.14
N ASP A 180 10.17 6.05 31.82
CA ASP A 180 9.72 6.79 30.65
C ASP A 180 10.29 6.16 29.37
N LEU A 181 9.42 5.54 28.57
CA LEU A 181 9.76 4.90 27.30
C LEU A 181 9.44 5.78 26.08
N SER A 182 9.22 7.09 26.26
CA SER A 182 8.90 8.06 25.20
C SER A 182 10.12 8.49 24.36
N LEU A 183 11.03 7.55 24.07
CA LEU A 183 12.16 7.80 23.16
C LEU A 183 11.63 8.31 21.81
N LYS A 184 11.98 9.57 21.47
CA LYS A 184 11.72 10.16 20.15
C LYS A 184 12.42 9.32 19.09
N GLU A 185 11.79 9.17 17.93
CA GLU A 185 12.38 8.48 16.78
C GLU A 185 13.71 9.14 16.43
N SER A 186 14.81 8.52 16.88
CA SER A 186 16.09 8.83 16.29
C SER A 186 16.04 8.30 14.87
N VAL A 187 16.39 9.17 13.91
CA VAL A 187 16.81 8.72 12.59
C VAL A 187 18.12 7.97 12.84
N VAL A 188 18.01 6.68 13.19
CA VAL A 188 19.18 5.87 13.50
C VAL A 188 20.03 5.84 12.25
N SER A 189 21.27 6.31 12.39
CA SER A 189 22.35 5.93 11.49
C SER A 189 22.50 4.42 11.61
N THR A 190 21.72 3.67 10.84
CA THR A 190 21.87 2.23 10.73
C THR A 190 23.31 2.01 10.32
N GLY A 191 24.12 1.35 11.15
CA GLY A 191 25.53 1.01 10.87
C GLY A 191 25.66 0.01 9.73
N ARG A 192 24.96 0.28 8.61
CA ARG A 192 24.86 -0.57 7.43
C ARG A 192 26.22 -0.62 6.77
N ILE A 193 26.75 -1.82 6.70
CA ILE A 193 28.01 -2.08 6.02
C ILE A 193 27.87 -1.86 4.49
N PHE A 194 26.71 -2.18 3.94
CA PHE A 194 26.39 -2.00 2.51
C PHE A 194 25.64 -0.68 2.29
N LYS A 195 26.38 0.35 1.87
CA LYS A 195 25.87 1.72 1.66
C LYS A 195 24.73 1.81 0.64
N ASN A 196 24.72 0.93 -0.36
CA ASN A 196 23.78 0.96 -1.46
C ASN A 196 22.71 -0.13 -1.38
N VAL A 197 22.66 -0.91 -0.29
CA VAL A 197 21.61 -1.90 -0.08
C VAL A 197 20.63 -1.34 0.94
N ASP A 198 19.43 -0.99 0.48
CA ASP A 198 18.40 -0.33 1.28
C ASP A 198 17.71 -1.29 2.26
N GLY A 199 17.81 -2.61 2.05
CA GLY A 199 17.24 -3.60 2.96
C GLY A 199 17.40 -5.06 2.55
N ILE A 200 17.38 -5.94 3.53
CA ILE A 200 17.24 -7.40 3.36
C ILE A 200 15.82 -7.77 3.82
N LYS A 201 14.97 -8.20 2.89
CA LYS A 201 13.54 -8.47 3.10
C LYS A 201 13.29 -9.96 3.17
N PHE A 202 12.40 -10.36 4.07
CA PHE A 202 12.03 -11.75 4.29
C PHE A 202 10.52 -11.85 4.12
N LEU A 203 10.08 -12.71 3.20
CA LEU A 203 8.68 -13.13 3.14
C LEU A 203 8.48 -14.31 4.11
N ASN A 204 7.27 -14.44 4.64
CA ASN A 204 6.88 -15.60 5.44
C ASN A 204 5.78 -16.35 4.71
N HIS A 205 5.70 -17.66 4.90
CA HIS A 205 4.61 -18.46 4.35
C HIS A 205 3.81 -19.15 5.46
N GLN A 206 2.47 -19.03 5.45
CA GLN A 206 1.61 -19.58 6.51
C GLN A 206 0.91 -20.89 6.11
N GLY A 207 0.98 -21.30 4.84
CA GLY A 207 0.36 -22.53 4.37
C GLY A 207 1.27 -23.73 4.62
N GLY A 208 0.73 -24.81 5.19
CA GLY A 208 1.43 -26.07 5.50
C GLY A 208 2.26 -26.62 4.33
N CYS A 209 1.74 -27.55 3.52
CA CYS A 209 2.40 -27.98 2.27
C CYS A 209 2.35 -26.92 1.14
N GLY A 210 2.16 -25.63 1.48
CA GLY A 210 2.04 -24.54 0.53
C GLY A 210 0.64 -24.28 -0.05
N GLY A 211 -0.43 -24.70 0.64
CA GLY A 211 -1.83 -24.53 0.16
C GLY A 211 -2.26 -25.63 -0.81
N THR A 212 -3.31 -25.41 -1.61
CA THR A 212 -3.66 -26.34 -2.71
C THR A 212 -2.71 -26.17 -3.90
N ARG A 213 -2.74 -27.09 -4.88
CA ARG A 213 -1.93 -26.94 -6.11
C ARG A 213 -2.31 -25.69 -6.92
N GLN A 214 -3.60 -25.31 -6.91
CA GLN A 214 -4.06 -24.10 -7.57
C GLN A 214 -3.54 -22.84 -6.85
N ASP A 215 -3.58 -22.83 -5.52
CA ASP A 215 -3.02 -21.74 -4.71
C ASP A 215 -1.51 -21.62 -4.93
N ALA A 216 -0.80 -22.75 -4.95
CA ALA A 216 0.64 -22.80 -5.21
C ALA A 216 0.99 -22.23 -6.59
N ALA A 217 0.18 -22.48 -7.62
CA ALA A 217 0.39 -21.90 -8.95
C ALA A 217 0.17 -20.38 -8.97
N VAL A 218 -0.83 -19.87 -8.25
CA VAL A 218 -1.05 -18.42 -8.10
C VAL A 218 0.10 -17.79 -7.31
N LEU A 219 0.51 -18.42 -6.21
CA LEU A 219 1.63 -17.99 -5.37
C LEU A 219 2.93 -17.96 -6.17
N SER A 220 3.20 -18.97 -7.00
CA SER A 220 4.37 -19.04 -7.88
C SER A 220 4.48 -17.79 -8.76
N ARG A 221 3.40 -17.44 -9.47
CA ARG A 221 3.36 -16.23 -10.32
C ARG A 221 3.52 -14.95 -9.52
N LEU A 222 2.97 -14.88 -8.31
CA LEU A 222 3.15 -13.75 -7.42
C LEU A 222 4.62 -13.61 -6.98
N LEU A 223 5.25 -14.70 -6.55
CA LEU A 223 6.66 -14.73 -6.13
C LEU A 223 7.61 -14.42 -7.29
N ALA A 224 7.29 -14.88 -8.50
CA ALA A 224 8.01 -14.50 -9.71
C ALA A 224 7.96 -12.99 -9.96
N ALA A 225 6.79 -12.36 -9.80
CA ALA A 225 6.66 -10.90 -9.90
C ALA A 225 7.44 -10.16 -8.78
N TYR A 226 7.48 -10.70 -7.56
CA TYR A 226 8.33 -10.15 -6.49
C TYR A 226 9.82 -10.23 -6.81
N ALA A 227 10.30 -11.38 -7.29
CA ALA A 227 11.68 -11.56 -7.70
C ALA A 227 12.08 -10.58 -8.82
N ASP A 228 11.17 -10.38 -9.78
CA ASP A 228 11.39 -9.50 -10.92
C ASP A 228 11.19 -8.01 -10.60
N HIS A 229 10.55 -7.65 -9.49
CA HIS A 229 10.28 -6.26 -9.11
C HIS A 229 11.54 -5.36 -9.16
N PRO A 230 11.49 -4.12 -9.69
CA PRO A 230 12.67 -3.27 -9.88
C PRO A 230 13.35 -2.83 -8.56
N ASN A 231 12.68 -2.96 -7.42
CA ASN A 231 13.31 -2.75 -6.10
C ASN A 231 14.09 -3.97 -5.58
N VAL A 232 13.92 -5.14 -6.18
CA VAL A 232 14.63 -6.36 -5.82
C VAL A 232 15.82 -6.52 -6.77
N SER A 233 17.01 -6.64 -6.21
CA SER A 233 18.27 -6.84 -6.97
C SER A 233 18.86 -8.22 -6.80
N GLY A 234 18.37 -9.01 -5.86
CA GLY A 234 18.80 -10.39 -5.66
C GLY A 234 17.83 -11.16 -4.77
N VAL A 235 17.81 -12.48 -4.93
CA VAL A 235 16.82 -13.37 -4.33
C VAL A 235 17.48 -14.62 -3.74
N THR A 236 17.05 -15.02 -2.55
CA THR A 236 17.34 -16.32 -1.97
C THR A 236 16.04 -17.08 -1.75
N ILE A 237 15.90 -18.25 -2.37
CA ILE A 237 14.74 -19.14 -2.23
C ILE A 237 15.11 -20.26 -1.27
N LEU A 238 14.30 -20.45 -0.23
CA LEU A 238 14.37 -21.61 0.66
C LEU A 238 13.20 -22.55 0.35
N SER A 239 13.54 -23.82 0.14
CA SER A 239 12.63 -24.91 -0.24
C SER A 239 12.81 -26.09 0.69
N LEU A 240 11.73 -26.82 0.98
CA LEU A 240 11.83 -28.10 1.70
C LEU A 240 12.14 -29.25 0.75
N GLY A 241 11.42 -29.34 -0.37
CA GLY A 241 11.52 -30.38 -1.42
C GLY A 241 10.20 -31.10 -1.70
N CYS A 242 9.28 -31.16 -0.73
CA CYS A 242 8.00 -31.87 -0.87
C CYS A 242 6.75 -30.98 -0.90
N GLN A 243 6.90 -29.65 -0.91
CA GLN A 243 5.78 -28.72 -0.97
C GLN A 243 5.07 -28.71 -2.33
N ASN A 244 3.85 -28.17 -2.41
CA ASN A 244 3.13 -28.06 -3.69
C ASN A 244 3.83 -27.10 -4.67
N LEU A 245 4.39 -26.00 -4.19
CA LEU A 245 5.22 -25.10 -4.99
C LEU A 245 6.65 -25.63 -5.12
N GLN A 246 6.84 -26.53 -6.09
CA GLN A 246 8.15 -27.06 -6.43
C GLN A 246 9.07 -25.95 -6.98
N THR A 247 10.35 -26.02 -6.62
CA THR A 247 11.37 -25.02 -6.98
C THR A 247 11.43 -24.80 -8.49
N GLU A 248 11.42 -25.88 -9.28
CA GLU A 248 11.50 -25.81 -10.74
C GLU A 248 10.34 -25.01 -11.34
N ASN A 249 9.13 -25.19 -10.82
CA ASN A 249 7.95 -24.42 -11.26
C ASN A 249 8.12 -22.92 -11.02
N LEU A 250 8.68 -22.54 -9.86
CA LEU A 250 8.95 -21.13 -9.55
C LEU A 250 10.03 -20.55 -10.47
N LEU A 251 11.11 -21.29 -10.72
CA LEU A 251 12.16 -20.85 -11.65
C LEU A 251 11.63 -20.70 -13.09
N ASP A 252 10.76 -21.60 -13.52
CA ASP A 252 10.12 -21.50 -14.83
C ASP A 252 9.15 -20.33 -14.91
N ASP A 253 8.37 -20.05 -13.86
CA ASP A 253 7.49 -18.88 -13.82
C ASP A 253 8.29 -17.56 -13.78
N ILE A 254 9.46 -17.52 -13.13
CA ILE A 254 10.38 -16.38 -13.19
C ILE A 254 10.86 -16.16 -14.63
N ARG A 255 11.31 -17.21 -15.32
CA ARG A 255 11.76 -17.13 -16.72
C ARG A 255 10.64 -16.75 -17.68
N LYS A 256 9.42 -17.27 -17.47
CA LYS A 256 8.23 -16.90 -18.26
C LYS A 256 7.84 -15.45 -18.03
N HIS A 257 7.93 -14.96 -16.80
CA HIS A 257 7.60 -13.59 -16.45
C HIS A 257 8.63 -12.59 -16.99
N ASN A 258 9.92 -12.92 -16.88
CA ASN A 258 11.01 -12.13 -17.46
C ASN A 258 12.07 -13.06 -18.10
N PRO A 259 12.02 -13.25 -19.44
CA PRO A 259 13.03 -14.05 -20.15
C PRO A 259 14.46 -13.49 -20.06
N GLY A 260 14.60 -12.19 -19.78
CA GLY A 260 15.87 -11.49 -19.58
C GLY A 260 16.28 -11.38 -18.11
N PHE A 261 15.74 -12.21 -17.22
CA PHE A 261 16.07 -12.16 -15.79
C PHE A 261 17.57 -12.37 -15.55
N ASP A 262 18.23 -11.37 -14.97
CA ASP A 262 19.69 -11.30 -14.81
C ASP A 262 20.14 -11.05 -13.36
N LYS A 263 19.21 -11.11 -12.41
CA LYS A 263 19.48 -10.85 -10.99
C LYS A 263 20.08 -12.10 -10.32
N PRO A 264 21.01 -11.95 -9.37
CA PRO A 264 21.44 -13.04 -8.50
C PRO A 264 20.24 -13.77 -7.87
N LEU A 265 20.16 -15.08 -8.10
CA LEU A 265 19.13 -15.95 -7.55
C LEU A 265 19.79 -17.21 -7.02
N TYR A 266 19.61 -17.50 -5.73
CA TYR A 266 20.14 -18.68 -5.08
C TYR A 266 19.00 -19.53 -4.52
N VAL A 267 19.08 -20.84 -4.72
CA VAL A 267 18.11 -21.81 -4.21
C VAL A 267 18.79 -22.71 -3.20
N PHE A 268 18.15 -22.92 -2.06
CA PHE A 268 18.56 -23.90 -1.07
C PHE A 268 17.38 -24.82 -0.77
N GLU A 269 17.59 -26.12 -0.99
CA GLU A 269 16.57 -27.14 -0.75
C GLU A 269 16.99 -28.05 0.41
N GLN A 270 16.16 -28.11 1.45
CA GLN A 270 16.49 -28.77 2.70
C GLN A 270 16.60 -30.29 2.55
N GLN A 271 15.69 -30.95 1.83
CA GLN A 271 15.77 -32.40 1.60
C GLN A 271 16.98 -32.84 0.76
N GLN A 272 17.63 -31.91 0.06
CA GLN A 272 18.87 -32.16 -0.69
C GLN A 272 20.12 -31.75 0.10
N SER A 273 19.97 -31.18 1.29
CA SER A 273 21.07 -30.71 2.14
C SER A 273 21.50 -31.78 3.14
N GLN A 274 22.77 -31.78 3.56
CA GLN A 274 23.25 -32.78 4.54
C GLN A 274 22.71 -32.49 5.95
N SER A 275 22.49 -31.21 6.26
CA SER A 275 21.90 -30.75 7.54
C SER A 275 21.28 -29.36 7.40
N GLU A 276 20.41 -29.01 8.36
CA GLU A 276 19.84 -27.66 8.51
C GLU A 276 20.94 -26.60 8.69
N GLU A 277 21.96 -26.90 9.52
CA GLU A 277 23.09 -26.00 9.78
C GLU A 277 23.88 -25.69 8.51
N GLN A 278 24.13 -26.71 7.67
CA GLN A 278 24.83 -26.52 6.41
C GLN A 278 23.99 -25.64 5.45
N LEU A 279 22.69 -25.92 5.33
CA LEU A 279 21.78 -25.13 4.49
C LEU A 279 21.79 -23.65 4.89
N ILE A 280 21.64 -23.36 6.19
CA ILE A 280 21.64 -21.99 6.71
C ILE A 280 22.99 -21.31 6.45
N THR A 281 24.09 -22.02 6.71
CA THR A 281 25.46 -21.49 6.52
C THR A 281 25.73 -21.14 5.06
N GLU A 282 25.37 -22.01 4.12
CA GLU A 282 25.51 -21.74 2.68
C GLU A 282 24.59 -20.62 2.20
N ALA A 283 23.35 -20.58 2.70
CA ALA A 283 22.40 -19.51 2.39
C ALA A 283 22.93 -18.15 2.82
N ILE A 284 23.48 -18.04 4.04
CA ILE A 284 24.14 -16.82 4.53
C ILE A 284 25.34 -16.47 3.65
N ARG A 285 26.23 -17.42 3.37
CA ARG A 285 27.46 -17.19 2.59
C ARG A 285 27.15 -16.66 1.19
N LYS A 286 26.28 -17.35 0.44
CA LYS A 286 25.91 -16.96 -0.93
C LYS A 286 25.16 -15.64 -0.95
N THR A 287 24.23 -15.43 0.00
CA THR A 287 23.55 -14.15 0.14
C THR A 287 24.56 -13.03 0.39
N PHE A 288 25.54 -13.21 1.27
CA PHE A 288 26.56 -12.20 1.55
C PHE A 288 27.36 -11.84 0.29
N ILE A 289 27.74 -12.83 -0.53
CA ILE A 289 28.38 -12.60 -1.83
C ILE A 289 27.46 -11.79 -2.75
N GLY A 290 26.17 -12.14 -2.82
CA GLY A 290 25.18 -11.38 -3.59
C GLY A 290 25.01 -9.95 -3.09
N LEU A 291 25.04 -9.72 -1.77
CA LEU A 291 25.00 -8.38 -1.16
C LEU A 291 26.19 -7.52 -1.58
N ILE A 292 27.40 -8.09 -1.65
CA ILE A 292 28.58 -7.39 -2.18
C ILE A 292 28.34 -6.91 -3.61
N GLU A 293 27.77 -7.76 -4.46
CA GLU A 293 27.49 -7.43 -5.86
C GLU A 293 26.42 -6.35 -6.00
N ILE A 294 25.27 -6.51 -5.34
CA ILE A 294 24.19 -5.52 -5.45
C ILE A 294 24.55 -4.18 -4.78
N ASN A 295 25.50 -4.17 -3.85
CA ASN A 295 26.03 -2.94 -3.25
C ASN A 295 26.86 -2.09 -4.22
N LYS A 296 27.28 -2.63 -5.38
CA LYS A 296 27.94 -1.85 -6.44
C LYS A 296 26.95 -0.97 -7.22
N LEU A 297 25.65 -1.23 -7.10
CA LEU A 297 24.61 -0.47 -7.79
C LEU A 297 24.40 0.87 -7.09
N GLU A 298 24.62 1.97 -7.79
CA GLU A 298 24.44 3.32 -7.24
C GLU A 298 23.19 3.99 -7.81
N ARG A 299 22.55 4.84 -7.00
CA ARG A 299 21.42 5.64 -7.44
C ARG A 299 21.86 6.67 -8.48
N LYS A 300 21.13 6.76 -9.59
CA LYS A 300 21.34 7.77 -10.64
C LYS A 300 20.04 8.52 -10.91
N PRO A 301 20.10 9.77 -11.44
CA PRO A 301 18.89 10.46 -11.88
C PRO A 301 18.07 9.60 -12.86
N ALA A 302 16.77 9.57 -12.65
CA ALA A 302 15.77 8.96 -13.52
C ALA A 302 14.58 9.90 -13.64
N SER A 303 14.01 10.03 -14.84
CA SER A 303 12.84 10.86 -15.10
C SER A 303 11.57 10.28 -14.45
N LEU A 304 10.57 11.13 -14.21
CA LEU A 304 9.36 10.75 -13.47
C LEU A 304 8.48 9.71 -14.19
N ASP A 305 8.61 9.53 -15.51
CA ASP A 305 7.95 8.46 -16.28
C ASP A 305 8.36 7.06 -15.83
N LYS A 306 9.49 6.92 -15.14
CA LYS A 306 9.96 5.64 -14.61
C LYS A 306 9.24 5.22 -13.33
N LEU A 307 8.41 6.07 -12.75
CA LEU A 307 7.67 5.75 -11.53
C LEU A 307 6.48 4.83 -11.81
N THR A 308 6.30 3.85 -10.94
CA THR A 308 5.07 3.07 -10.81
C THR A 308 4.59 3.22 -9.38
N ILE A 309 3.45 3.87 -9.17
CA ILE A 309 2.94 4.21 -7.84
C ILE A 309 1.67 3.40 -7.57
N GLY A 310 1.72 2.59 -6.52
CA GLY A 310 0.52 1.96 -5.96
C GLY A 310 -0.22 2.97 -5.07
N VAL A 311 -1.51 3.13 -5.30
CA VAL A 311 -2.41 3.93 -4.46
C VAL A 311 -3.38 3.00 -3.74
N LYS A 312 -3.57 3.24 -2.44
CA LYS A 312 -4.48 2.50 -1.60
C LYS A 312 -4.97 3.35 -0.44
N CYS A 313 -6.10 2.98 0.12
CA CYS A 313 -6.62 3.53 1.35
C CYS A 313 -5.95 2.86 2.58
N GLY A 314 -6.07 3.54 3.72
CA GLY A 314 -5.68 3.03 5.02
C GLY A 314 -6.93 2.78 5.87
N GLY A 315 -7.08 3.52 6.97
CA GLY A 315 -8.35 3.60 7.68
C GLY A 315 -9.32 4.56 6.98
N SER A 316 -10.54 4.11 6.71
CA SER A 316 -11.59 4.96 6.14
C SER A 316 -11.99 6.06 7.14
N ASP A 317 -12.16 7.28 6.63
CA ASP A 317 -12.57 8.46 7.39
C ASP A 317 -13.60 9.26 6.57
N GLY A 318 -14.52 9.95 7.25
CA GLY A 318 -15.54 10.76 6.61
C GLY A 318 -15.01 11.96 5.81
N PHE A 319 -13.70 12.25 5.90
CA PHE A 319 -13.01 13.24 5.08
C PHE A 319 -12.12 12.68 3.97
N SER A 320 -11.85 11.36 3.93
CA SER A 320 -10.89 10.78 2.97
C SER A 320 -11.29 11.09 1.52
N GLY A 321 -12.56 10.87 1.18
CA GLY A 321 -13.11 11.09 -0.17
C GLY A 321 -13.19 12.55 -0.62
N ILE A 322 -13.01 13.52 0.28
CA ILE A 322 -13.07 14.96 -0.03
C ILE A 322 -11.75 15.70 0.20
N SER A 323 -10.69 14.97 0.57
CA SER A 323 -9.37 15.56 0.86
C SER A 323 -8.24 14.73 0.28
N ALA A 324 -7.77 13.71 1.01
CA ALA A 324 -6.63 12.88 0.62
C ALA A 324 -6.86 12.16 -0.71
N ASN A 325 -8.04 11.57 -0.92
CA ASN A 325 -8.32 10.79 -2.14
C ASN A 325 -8.30 11.66 -3.40
N PRO A 326 -9.00 12.81 -3.47
CA PRO A 326 -8.86 13.74 -4.60
C PRO A 326 -7.42 14.24 -4.82
N ALA A 327 -6.66 14.51 -3.76
CA ALA A 327 -5.26 14.92 -3.88
C ALA A 327 -4.38 13.82 -4.48
N VAL A 328 -4.59 12.56 -4.07
CA VAL A 328 -3.92 11.38 -4.64
C VAL A 328 -4.37 11.15 -6.08
N GLY A 329 -5.65 11.36 -6.39
CA GLY A 329 -6.19 11.30 -7.76
C GLY A 329 -5.50 12.30 -8.69
N TYR A 330 -5.39 13.56 -8.27
CA TYR A 330 -4.69 14.59 -9.04
C TYR A 330 -3.18 14.29 -9.18
N CYS A 331 -2.53 13.79 -8.12
CA CYS A 331 -1.15 13.30 -8.20
C CYS A 331 -1.00 12.17 -9.23
N SER A 332 -1.99 11.26 -9.27
CA SER A 332 -2.05 10.15 -10.21
C SER A 332 -2.12 10.65 -11.65
N ASP A 333 -3.01 11.61 -11.94
CA ASP A 333 -3.13 12.22 -13.27
C ASP A 333 -1.83 12.93 -13.71
N LEU A 334 -1.17 13.64 -12.80
CA LEU A 334 0.13 14.29 -13.09
C LEU A 334 1.21 13.27 -13.47
N VAL A 335 1.28 12.14 -12.77
CA VAL A 335 2.28 11.09 -13.04
C VAL A 335 1.97 10.38 -14.35
N VAL A 336 0.69 10.07 -14.62
CA VAL A 336 0.27 9.47 -15.90
C VAL A 336 0.55 10.41 -17.07
N ALA A 337 0.28 11.71 -16.93
CA ALA A 337 0.57 12.72 -17.95
C ALA A 337 2.07 12.87 -18.25
N LEU A 338 2.93 12.53 -17.29
CA LEU A 338 4.39 12.46 -17.48
C LEU A 338 4.85 11.14 -18.11
N GLY A 339 3.97 10.16 -18.33
CA GLY A 339 4.29 8.83 -18.86
C GLY A 339 4.55 7.76 -17.80
N GLY A 340 4.34 8.09 -16.51
CA GLY A 340 4.44 7.15 -15.39
C GLY A 340 3.21 6.25 -15.27
N LYS A 341 3.23 5.37 -14.26
CA LYS A 341 2.16 4.38 -14.05
C LYS A 341 1.55 4.51 -12.66
N ILE A 342 0.24 4.34 -12.59
CA ILE A 342 -0.54 4.28 -11.36
C ILE A 342 -1.22 2.92 -11.26
N LEU A 343 -1.20 2.33 -10.08
CA LEU A 343 -1.89 1.08 -9.77
C LEU A 343 -2.87 1.35 -8.63
N LEU A 344 -4.16 1.21 -8.91
CA LEU A 344 -5.22 1.22 -7.91
C LEU A 344 -5.71 -0.22 -7.73
N ALA A 345 -5.85 -0.64 -6.48
CA ALA A 345 -6.40 -1.94 -6.10
C ALA A 345 -7.61 -1.74 -5.16
N GLU A 346 -7.89 -2.70 -4.27
CA GLU A 346 -8.97 -2.63 -3.29
C GLU A 346 -10.38 -2.76 -3.89
N PHE A 347 -10.60 -3.80 -4.71
CA PHE A 347 -11.90 -4.07 -5.34
C PHE A 347 -13.12 -3.96 -4.39
N PRO A 348 -13.08 -4.42 -3.12
CA PRO A 348 -14.21 -4.22 -2.21
C PRO A 348 -14.54 -2.76 -1.91
N GLU A 349 -13.55 -1.86 -1.96
CA GLU A 349 -13.70 -0.42 -1.70
C GLU A 349 -14.22 0.35 -2.93
N LEU A 350 -14.27 -0.30 -4.10
CA LEU A 350 -14.75 0.27 -5.37
C LEU A 350 -16.21 -0.09 -5.67
N CYS A 351 -16.88 -0.76 -4.73
CA CYS A 351 -18.28 -1.13 -4.85
C CYS A 351 -19.17 0.11 -5.01
N GLY A 352 -19.98 0.13 -6.06
CA GLY A 352 -20.85 1.25 -6.44
C GLY A 352 -20.22 2.26 -7.41
N ALA A 353 -18.94 2.12 -7.76
CA ALA A 353 -18.24 2.94 -8.75
C ALA A 353 -17.86 2.16 -10.03
N GLU A 354 -18.39 0.95 -10.21
CA GLU A 354 -18.00 0.04 -11.28
C GLU A 354 -18.31 0.62 -12.66
N GLN A 355 -19.48 1.24 -12.85
CA GLN A 355 -19.85 1.84 -14.13
C GLN A 355 -18.88 2.97 -14.51
N ASP A 356 -18.50 3.83 -13.56
CA ASP A 356 -17.54 4.91 -13.79
C ASP A 356 -16.16 4.39 -14.17
N LEU A 357 -15.74 3.25 -13.62
CA LEU A 357 -14.49 2.59 -14.00
C LEU A 357 -14.58 1.96 -15.40
N ILE A 358 -15.69 1.28 -15.72
CA ILE A 358 -15.94 0.66 -17.03
C ILE A 358 -15.94 1.72 -18.13
N ASP A 359 -16.65 2.83 -17.91
CA ASP A 359 -16.75 3.92 -18.89
C ASP A 359 -15.39 4.56 -19.18
N ARG A 360 -14.40 4.42 -18.30
CA ARG A 360 -13.03 4.96 -18.44
C ARG A 360 -12.03 3.96 -19.02
N THR A 361 -12.46 2.77 -19.40
CA THR A 361 -11.60 1.79 -20.08
C THR A 361 -11.26 2.24 -21.50
N VAL A 362 -10.04 1.95 -21.95
CA VAL A 362 -9.51 2.37 -23.27
C VAL A 362 -9.52 1.24 -24.29
#